data_AF-A0A8D8F6Q6-F1
#
_entry.id   AF-A0A8D8F6Q6-F1
#
_cell.length_a   1.000
_cell.length_b   1.000
_cell.length_c   1.000
_cell.angle_alpha   90.00
_cell.angle_beta   90.00
_cell.angle_gamma   90.00
#
_symmetry.space_group_name_H-M   'P 1'
#
loop_
_entity.id
_entity.type
_entity.pdbx_description
1 polymer ?
#
loop_
_entity_poly.entity_id
_entity_poly.type
_entity_poly.pdbx_seq_one_letter_code
_entity_poly.pdbx_strand_id
1 'polypeptide(L)'
;QERMVRQRALKDMLELVHKDLRPEQAPSVFDETYLHILRCYADRFEMVRNLAITLVSELLQKLPPNDFYLSYIIPVVTRRLGQAETIEDSEEIRLQLLEQLEEIVRKY
;
A
#
# COMPACT_ATOMS: atom_id res chain seq x y z
N GLN A 1 14.58 2.30 -17.07
CA GLN A 1 15.20 1.16 -16.36
C GLN A 1 14.62 0.94 -14.97
N GLU A 2 14.34 1.97 -14.17
CA GLU A 2 13.86 1.82 -12.78
C GLU A 2 12.50 1.11 -12.59
N ARG A 3 11.59 1.14 -13.58
CA ARG A 3 10.27 0.48 -13.47
C ARG A 3 10.38 -1.01 -13.14
N MET A 4 11.20 -1.74 -13.90
CA MET A 4 11.32 -3.20 -13.75
C MET A 4 11.91 -3.55 -12.38
N VAL A 5 12.83 -2.73 -11.88
CA VAL A 5 13.41 -2.88 -10.53
C VAL A 5 12.35 -2.67 -9.46
N ARG A 6 11.56 -1.59 -9.53
CA ARG A 6 10.46 -1.34 -8.57
C ARG A 6 9.41 -2.43 -8.61
N GLN A 7 8.99 -2.84 -9.81
CA GLN A 7 8.02 -3.91 -10.00
C GLN A 7 8.55 -5.23 -9.42
N ARG A 8 9.82 -5.55 -9.65
CA ARG A 8 10.44 -6.77 -9.09
C ARG A 8 10.52 -6.70 -7.57
N ALA A 9 10.99 -5.59 -7.01
CA ALA A 9 11.10 -5.40 -5.57
C ALA A 9 9.74 -5.53 -4.87
N LEU A 10 8.68 -4.92 -5.42
CA LEU A 10 7.33 -5.05 -4.85
C LEU A 10 6.81 -6.50 -4.91
N LYS A 11 7.09 -7.22 -6.00
CA LYS A 11 6.72 -8.64 -6.13
C LYS A 11 7.48 -9.53 -5.15
N ASP A 12 8.78 -9.33 -5.00
CA ASP A 12 9.62 -10.06 -4.05
C ASP A 12 9.15 -9.79 -2.61
N MET A 13 8.79 -8.55 -2.32
CA MET A 13 8.27 -8.17 -1.01
C MET A 13 6.87 -8.76 -0.75
N LEU A 14 5.98 -8.79 -1.74
CA LEU A 14 4.70 -9.50 -1.65
C LEU A 14 4.90 -10.99 -1.37
N GLU A 15 5.85 -11.64 -2.05
CA GLU A 15 6.17 -13.03 -1.81
C GLU A 15 6.67 -13.28 -0.39
N LEU A 16 7.56 -12.41 0.11
CA LEU A 16 8.03 -12.45 1.50
C LEU A 16 6.87 -12.24 2.49
N VAL A 17 5.98 -11.28 2.21
CA VAL A 17 4.80 -11.03 3.04
C VAL A 17 3.92 -12.27 3.06
N HIS A 18 3.67 -12.94 1.94
CA HIS A 18 2.79 -14.11 1.92
C HIS A 18 3.40 -15.35 2.56
N LYS A 19 4.69 -15.63 2.33
CA LYS A 19 5.31 -16.91 2.70
C LYS A 19 6.04 -16.89 4.03
N ASP A 20 6.78 -15.83 4.30
CA ASP A 20 7.82 -15.84 5.33
C ASP A 20 7.54 -14.86 6.48
N LEU A 21 6.72 -13.83 6.25
CA LEU A 21 6.46 -12.80 7.26
C LEU A 21 5.51 -13.32 8.35
N ARG A 22 6.05 -13.47 9.56
CA ARG A 22 5.27 -13.77 10.75
C ARG A 22 4.62 -12.50 11.31
N PRO A 23 3.42 -12.58 11.94
CA PRO A 23 2.71 -11.41 12.46
C PRO A 23 3.55 -10.55 13.41
N GLU A 24 4.41 -11.16 14.23
CA GLU A 24 5.24 -10.46 15.22
C GLU A 24 6.33 -9.61 14.56
N GLN A 25 6.68 -9.91 13.31
CA GLN A 25 7.69 -9.17 12.53
C GLN A 25 7.06 -8.07 11.67
N ALA A 26 5.75 -8.12 11.43
CA ALA A 26 5.06 -7.20 10.55
C ALA A 26 5.23 -5.72 10.95
N PRO A 27 5.19 -5.32 12.23
CA PRO A 27 5.44 -3.93 12.62
C PRO A 27 6.82 -3.41 12.19
N SER A 28 7.89 -4.17 12.45
CA SER A 28 9.26 -3.77 12.06
C SER A 28 9.40 -3.64 10.56
N VAL A 29 8.85 -4.60 9.81
CA VAL A 29 8.88 -4.56 8.34
C VAL A 29 8.10 -3.36 7.83
N PHE A 30 6.94 -3.04 8.40
CA PHE A 30 6.19 -1.86 8.02
C PHE A 30 6.99 -0.59 8.30
N ASP A 31 7.53 -0.41 9.51
CA ASP A 31 8.27 0.78 9.93
C ASP A 31 9.49 1.06 9.04
N GLU A 32 10.20 0.02 8.60
CA GLU A 32 11.37 0.14 7.73
C GLU A 32 11.03 0.47 6.27
N THR A 33 9.81 0.16 5.81
CA THR A 33 9.51 0.13 4.37
C THR A 33 8.33 0.98 3.93
N TYR A 34 7.41 1.36 4.84
CA TYR A 34 6.14 2.00 4.49
C TYR A 34 6.35 3.26 3.63
N LEU A 35 7.34 4.10 3.96
CA LEU A 35 7.61 5.33 3.22
C LEU A 35 7.96 5.05 1.75
N HIS A 36 8.73 3.99 1.50
CA HIS A 36 9.14 3.60 0.15
C HIS A 36 7.96 3.01 -0.62
N ILE A 37 7.14 2.18 0.02
CA ILE A 37 5.97 1.56 -0.61
C ILE A 37 4.90 2.62 -0.91
N LEU A 38 4.61 3.52 0.03
CA LEU A 38 3.62 4.59 -0.14
C LEU A 38 4.02 5.59 -1.23
N ARG A 39 5.32 5.83 -1.45
CA ARG A 39 5.77 6.63 -2.60
C ARG A 39 5.36 5.99 -3.94
N CYS A 40 5.33 4.66 -4.01
CA CYS A 40 4.90 3.94 -5.21
C CYS A 40 3.41 4.10 -5.52
N TYR A 41 2.58 4.59 -4.58
CA TYR A 41 1.19 4.93 -4.89
C TYR A 41 1.09 6.06 -5.90
N ALA A 42 2.09 6.94 -6.01
CA ALA A 42 2.11 8.01 -7.00
C ALA A 42 2.98 7.67 -8.22
N ASP A 43 3.33 6.38 -8.42
CA ASP A 43 4.16 5.99 -9.56
C ASP A 43 3.43 6.23 -10.89
N ARG A 44 4.14 6.75 -11.89
CA ARG A 44 3.59 6.95 -13.23
C ARG A 44 3.07 5.67 -13.88
N PHE A 45 3.56 4.49 -13.47
CA PHE A 45 3.12 3.21 -14.00
C PHE A 45 2.06 2.59 -13.10
N GLU A 46 0.85 2.41 -13.64
CA GLU A 46 -0.30 1.82 -12.96
C GLU A 46 0.02 0.47 -12.29
N MET A 47 0.71 -0.43 -13.01
CA MET A 47 1.15 -1.72 -12.47
C MET A 47 1.99 -1.60 -11.18
N VAL A 48 2.80 -0.55 -11.05
CA VAL A 48 3.59 -0.33 -9.82
C VAL A 48 2.69 0.17 -8.69
N ARG A 49 1.73 1.04 -9.00
CA ARG A 49 0.72 1.52 -8.04
C ARG A 49 -0.11 0.34 -7.51
N ASN A 50 -0.60 -0.49 -8.42
CA ASN A 50 -1.39 -1.68 -8.10
C ASN A 50 -0.65 -2.59 -7.12
N LEU A 51 0.59 -2.98 -7.43
CA LEU A 51 1.40 -3.83 -6.56
C LEU A 51 1.68 -3.18 -5.20
N ALA A 52 1.91 -1.87 -5.16
CA ALA A 52 2.17 -1.16 -3.91
C ALA A 52 0.92 -1.14 -3.02
N ILE A 53 -0.26 -0.88 -3.59
CA ILE A 53 -1.53 -0.89 -2.86
C ILE A 53 -1.83 -2.29 -2.32
N THR A 54 -1.69 -3.33 -3.16
CA THR A 54 -1.83 -4.72 -2.73
C THR A 54 -0.88 -5.03 -1.57
N LEU A 55 0.40 -4.66 -1.68
CA LEU A 55 1.39 -4.95 -0.65
C LEU A 55 1.04 -4.30 0.70
N VAL A 56 0.56 -3.05 0.70
CA VAL A 56 0.14 -2.39 1.94
C VAL A 56 -1.11 -3.05 2.52
N SER A 57 -2.09 -3.44 1.70
CA SER A 57 -3.28 -4.16 2.18
C SER A 57 -2.88 -5.50 2.85
N GLU A 58 -2.00 -6.27 2.22
CA GLU A 58 -1.52 -7.55 2.75
C GLU A 58 -0.72 -7.37 4.06
N LEU A 59 0.12 -6.34 4.14
CA LEU A 59 0.80 -5.97 5.37
C LEU A 59 -0.19 -5.55 6.46
N LEU A 60 -1.19 -4.72 6.10
CA LEU A 60 -2.24 -4.28 7.01
C LEU A 60 -2.95 -5.47 7.63
N GLN A 61 -3.27 -6.53 6.89
CA GLN A 61 -3.90 -7.73 7.45
C GLN A 61 -3.06 -8.39 8.56
N LYS A 62 -1.71 -8.34 8.45
CA LYS A 62 -0.78 -8.92 9.44
C LYS A 62 -0.44 -8.01 10.61
N LEU A 63 -0.66 -6.70 10.49
CA LEU A 63 -0.38 -5.74 11.56
C LEU A 63 -1.41 -5.84 12.69
N PRO A 64 -1.03 -5.59 13.96
CA PRO A 64 -2.02 -5.36 15.00
C PRO A 64 -2.81 -4.06 14.72
N PRO A 65 -4.05 -3.90 15.20
CA PRO A 65 -4.73 -2.61 15.15
C PRO A 65 -3.92 -1.55 15.93
N ASN A 66 -3.41 -0.54 15.23
CA ASN A 66 -2.74 0.63 15.80
C ASN A 66 -2.87 1.87 14.90
N ASP A 67 -3.44 2.94 15.44
CA ASP A 67 -3.70 4.22 14.74
C ASP A 67 -2.44 4.83 14.12
N PHE A 68 -1.26 4.48 14.63
CA PHE A 68 0.02 4.87 14.06
C PHE A 68 0.11 4.56 12.56
N TYR A 69 -0.34 3.38 12.12
CA TYR A 69 -0.29 2.99 10.70
C TYR A 69 -1.21 3.85 9.83
N LEU A 70 -2.38 4.21 10.38
CA LEU A 70 -3.36 5.04 9.70
C LEU A 70 -2.84 6.45 9.41
N SER A 71 -2.03 6.98 10.34
CA SER A 71 -1.43 8.32 10.20
C SER A 71 -0.53 8.46 8.96
N TYR A 72 -0.02 7.35 8.42
CA TYR A 72 0.79 7.33 7.20
C TYR A 72 -0.02 6.98 5.94
N ILE A 73 -0.91 5.99 6.04
CA ILE A 73 -1.63 5.46 4.87
C ILE A 73 -2.75 6.41 4.44
N ILE A 74 -3.55 6.92 5.39
CA ILE A 74 -4.73 7.73 5.10
C ILE A 74 -4.38 9.02 4.32
N PRO A 75 -3.35 9.81 4.69
CA PRO A 75 -2.99 11.00 3.91
C PRO A 75 -2.64 10.69 2.45
N VAL A 76 -2.08 9.52 2.18
CA VAL A 76 -1.76 9.09 0.81
C VAL A 76 -3.04 8.75 0.07
N VAL A 77 -3.95 7.98 0.66
CA VAL A 77 -5.27 7.67 0.06
C VAL A 77 -6.07 8.95 -0.19
N THR A 78 -6.14 9.88 0.78
CA THR A 78 -6.84 11.17 0.64
C THR A 78 -6.25 12.05 -0.46
N ARG A 79 -4.92 12.02 -0.66
CA ARG A 79 -4.29 12.77 -1.76
C ARG A 79 -4.71 12.24 -3.13
N ARG A 80 -5.09 10.98 -3.25
CA ARG A 80 -5.43 10.36 -4.54
C ARG A 80 -6.93 10.31 -4.81
N LEU A 81 -7.75 10.09 -3.77
CA LEU A 81 -9.21 9.97 -3.89
C LEU A 81 -9.99 11.19 -3.37
N GLY A 82 -9.41 11.96 -2.44
CA GLY A 82 -10.12 13.00 -1.70
C GLY A 82 -9.87 14.43 -2.19
N GLN A 83 -9.33 14.60 -3.41
CA GLN A 83 -9.09 15.92 -3.99
C GLN A 83 -10.25 16.35 -4.88
N ALA A 84 -10.42 17.66 -5.04
CA ALA A 84 -11.46 18.22 -5.92
C ALA A 84 -11.22 17.88 -7.40
N GLU A 85 -9.95 17.79 -7.79
CA GLU A 85 -9.53 17.31 -9.11
C GLU A 85 -9.22 15.81 -9.04
N THR A 86 -9.51 15.09 -10.12
CA THR A 86 -9.14 13.68 -10.25
C THR A 86 -7.62 13.56 -10.36
N ILE A 87 -6.98 12.93 -9.36
CA ILE A 87 -5.53 12.69 -9.33
C ILE A 87 -5.17 11.25 -9.76
N GLU A 88 -6.05 10.28 -9.50
CA GLU A 88 -5.93 8.92 -10.04
C GLU A 88 -6.90 8.73 -11.19
N ASP A 89 -6.38 8.72 -12.41
CA ASP A 89 -7.17 8.57 -13.64
C ASP A 89 -7.66 7.12 -13.85
N SER A 90 -6.96 6.13 -13.28
CA SER A 90 -7.31 4.72 -13.44
C SER A 90 -8.47 4.32 -12.52
N GLU A 91 -9.61 3.93 -13.10
CA GLU A 91 -10.78 3.48 -12.33
C GLU A 91 -10.46 2.24 -11.48
N GLU A 92 -9.65 1.33 -12.02
CA GLU A 92 -9.23 0.10 -11.34
C GLU A 92 -8.41 0.42 -10.09
N ILE A 93 -7.48 1.38 -10.18
CA ILE A 93 -6.72 1.81 -8.99
C ILE A 93 -7.60 2.58 -8.01
N ARG A 94 -8.57 3.37 -8.48
CA ARG A 94 -9.52 4.05 -7.57
C ARG A 94 -10.35 3.03 -6.79
N LEU A 95 -10.84 1.98 -7.44
CA LEU A 95 -11.54 0.89 -6.79
C LEU A 95 -10.63 0.21 -5.75
N GLN A 96 -9.39 -0.14 -6.12
CA GLN A 96 -8.44 -0.79 -5.21
C GLN A 96 -8.13 0.07 -3.96
N LEU A 97 -8.03 1.39 -4.12
CA LEU A 97 -7.83 2.31 -3.00
C LEU A 97 -9.07 2.40 -2.10
N LEU A 98 -10.28 2.32 -2.67
CA LEU A 98 -11.54 2.27 -1.91
C LEU A 98 -11.67 0.96 -1.13
N GLU A 99 -11.30 -0.17 -1.74
CA GLU A 99 -11.27 -1.48 -1.08
C GLU A 99 -10.27 -1.47 0.09
N GLN A 100 -9.07 -0.92 -0.11
CA GLN A 100 -8.10 -0.76 0.98
C GLN A 100 -8.66 0.14 2.11
N LEU A 101 -9.37 1.22 1.76
CA LEU A 101 -9.99 2.08 2.76
C LEU A 101 -11.10 1.35 3.52
N GLU A 102 -11.90 0.53 2.84
CA GLU A 102 -12.92 -0.32 3.47
C GLU A 102 -12.28 -1.33 4.43
N GLU A 103 -11.19 -1.99 4.03
CA GLU A 103 -10.45 -2.91 4.90
C GLU A 103 -9.93 -2.21 6.16
N ILE A 104 -9.41 -0.99 6.02
CA ILE A 104 -8.98 -0.16 7.15
C ILE A 104 -10.16 0.12 8.08
N VAL A 105 -11.30 0.58 7.55
CA VAL A 105 -12.50 0.88 8.35
C VAL A 105 -13.08 -0.36 9.04
N ARG A 106 -12.94 -1.55 8.44
CA ARG A 106 -13.38 -2.80 9.06
C ARG A 106 -12.47 -3.26 10.19
N LYS A 107 -11.17 -2.95 10.10
CA LYS A 107 -10.15 -3.42 11.03
C LYS A 107 -10.04 -2.54 12.30
N TYR A 108 -10.40 -1.26 12.20
CA TYR A 108 -10.27 -0.23 13.23
C TYR A 108 -11.62 0.29 13.70
#